data_AF-A0AAF0QVM3-F1
#
_entry.id   AF-A0AAF0QVM3-F1
#
_cell.length_a   1.000
_cell.length_b   1.000
_cell.length_c   1.000
_cell.angle_alpha   90.00
_cell.angle_beta   90.00
_cell.angle_gamma   90.00
#
_symmetry.space_group_name_H-M   'P 1'
#
loop_
_entity.id
_entity.type
_entity.pdbx_description
1 polymer ?
#
loop_
_entity_poly.entity_id
_entity_poly.type
_entity_poly.pdbx_seq_one_letter_code
_entity_poly.pdbx_strand_id
1 'polypeptide(L)'
;EILEACHVSHASGHHGCICTTSKVLQCGYYWPIILRDSHAFCKCCVQCQLQGSISRRHELSLSQILEIELFDVWRLILWALFLAHLGINTFL
;
A
#
# COMPACT_ATOMS: atom_id res chain seq x y z
N GLU A 1 13.87 1.81 -11.66
CA GLU A 1 13.90 3.26 -11.31
C GLU A 1 13.10 3.60 -10.05
N ILE A 2 11.81 3.98 -10.08
CA ILE A 2 11.12 4.45 -8.85
C ILE A 2 11.01 3.35 -7.79
N LEU A 3 10.52 2.16 -8.17
CA LEU A 3 10.39 1.01 -7.25
C LEU A 3 11.73 0.56 -6.67
N GLU A 4 12.80 0.72 -7.46
CA GLU A 4 14.16 0.36 -7.09
C GLU A 4 14.77 1.40 -6.14
N ALA A 5 14.56 2.70 -6.41
CA ALA A 5 14.97 3.80 -5.54
C ALA A 5 14.24 3.77 -4.19
N CYS A 6 12.98 3.35 -4.20
CA CYS A 6 12.16 3.17 -3.00
C CYS A 6 12.24 1.75 -2.42
N HIS A 7 13.07 0.86 -3.00
CA HIS A 7 13.15 -0.52 -2.55
C HIS A 7 13.75 -0.59 -1.15
N VAL A 8 12.97 -1.13 -0.22
CA VAL A 8 13.45 -1.39 1.14
C VAL A 8 13.86 -2.86 1.22
N SER A 9 15.16 -3.11 1.19
CA SER A 9 15.74 -4.45 1.33
C SER A 9 16.02 -4.81 2.79
N HIS A 10 15.87 -6.10 3.11
CA HIS A 10 16.23 -6.87 4.33
C HIS A 10 15.96 -6.31 5.76
N ALA A 11 16.09 -5.02 6.04
CA ALA A 11 15.94 -4.48 7.39
C ALA A 11 14.48 -4.35 7.86
N SER A 12 13.49 -4.37 6.96
CA SER A 12 12.07 -4.16 7.31
C SER A 12 11.24 -5.44 7.51
N GLY A 13 11.87 -6.63 7.52
CA GLY A 13 11.20 -7.90 7.81
C GLY A 13 10.35 -8.46 6.66
N HIS A 14 9.40 -9.36 7.00
CA HIS A 14 8.56 -10.17 6.10
C HIS A 14 7.70 -9.42 5.06
N HIS A 15 7.77 -8.09 4.99
CA HIS A 15 6.84 -7.24 4.25
C HIS A 15 7.53 -6.36 3.19
N GLY A 16 8.60 -6.83 2.56
CA GLY A 16 9.39 -6.03 1.59
C GLY A 16 8.55 -5.28 0.53
N CYS A 17 7.44 -5.86 0.07
CA CYS A 17 6.59 -5.26 -0.97
C CYS A 17 5.63 -4.21 -0.45
N ILE A 18 5.11 -4.42 0.75
CA ILE A 18 4.26 -3.44 1.44
C ILE A 18 5.14 -2.25 1.86
N CYS A 19 6.35 -2.52 2.37
CA CYS A 19 7.31 -1.49 2.74
C CYS A 19 7.74 -0.67 1.51
N THR A 20 8.01 -1.33 0.37
CA THR A 20 8.32 -0.64 -0.89
C THR A 20 7.12 0.22 -1.34
N THR A 21 5.91 -0.33 -1.35
CA THR A 21 4.68 0.43 -1.71
C THR A 21 4.49 1.65 -0.81
N SER A 22 4.65 1.47 0.50
CA SER A 22 4.53 2.55 1.49
C SER A 22 5.59 3.65 1.27
N LYS A 23 6.83 3.27 0.96
CA LYS A 23 7.92 4.20 0.67
C LYS A 23 7.64 5.02 -0.60
N VAL A 24 7.13 4.38 -1.65
CA VAL A 24 6.76 5.05 -2.90
C VAL A 24 5.66 6.08 -2.68
N LEU A 25 4.64 5.73 -1.89
CA LEU A 25 3.56 6.64 -1.50
C LEU A 25 4.08 7.80 -0.64
N GLN A 26 4.99 7.54 0.31
CA GLN A 26 5.63 8.57 1.12
C GLN A 26 6.49 9.53 0.28
N CYS A 27 7.07 9.04 -0.82
CA CYS A 27 7.79 9.85 -1.78
C CYS A 27 6.86 10.64 -2.73
N GLY A 28 5.54 10.54 -2.56
CA GLY A 28 4.55 11.29 -3.33
C GLY A 28 4.25 10.71 -4.71
N TYR A 29 4.77 9.51 -5.02
CA TYR A 29 4.45 8.83 -6.28
C TYR A 29 3.20 7.98 -6.12
N TYR A 30 2.34 8.02 -7.13
CA TYR A 30 1.09 7.27 -7.14
C TYR A 30 0.78 6.75 -8.56
N TRP A 31 0.29 5.52 -8.62
CA TRP A 31 -0.36 4.97 -9.82
C TRP A 31 -1.33 3.83 -9.44
N PRO A 32 -2.35 3.54 -10.27
CA PRO A 32 -3.45 2.65 -9.89
C PRO A 32 -3.03 1.22 -9.53
N ILE A 33 -1.89 0.76 -10.04
CA ILE A 33 -1.38 -0.61 -9.85
C ILE A 33 -0.09 -0.68 -9.03
N ILE A 34 0.20 0.36 -8.23
CA ILE A 34 1.43 0.50 -7.42
C ILE A 34 1.76 -0.70 -6.55
N LEU A 35 0.75 -1.32 -5.92
CA LEU A 35 0.96 -2.51 -5.09
C LEU A 35 1.30 -3.73 -5.95
N ARG A 36 0.63 -3.90 -7.10
CA ARG A 36 0.88 -5.02 -8.02
C ARG A 36 2.29 -4.95 -8.58
N ASP A 37 2.72 -3.76 -8.97
CA ASP A 37 4.06 -3.54 -9.52
C ASP A 37 5.13 -3.71 -8.43
N SER A 38 4.89 -3.20 -7.21
CA SER A 38 5.79 -3.42 -6.07
C SER A 38 5.92 -4.90 -5.71
N HIS A 39 4.82 -5.64 -5.79
CA HIS A 39 4.80 -7.08 -5.54
C HIS A 39 5.51 -7.87 -6.64
N ALA A 40 5.30 -7.53 -7.91
CA ALA A 40 6.02 -8.13 -9.03
C ALA A 40 7.53 -7.84 -8.95
N PHE A 41 7.89 -6.60 -8.60
CA PHE A 41 9.27 -6.19 -8.37
C PHE A 41 9.95 -6.99 -7.26
N CYS A 42 9.29 -7.15 -6.10
CA CYS A 42 9.77 -8.02 -5.03
C CYS A 42 9.94 -9.48 -5.45
N LYS A 43 8.99 -10.02 -6.23
CA LYS A 43 9.04 -11.41 -6.69
C LYS A 43 10.27 -11.68 -7.54
N CYS A 44 10.77 -10.67 -8.24
CA CYS A 44 12.01 -10.75 -9.01
C CYS A 44 13.27 -10.51 -8.17
N CYS A 45 13.14 -10.03 -6.93
CA CYS A 45 14.26 -9.80 -6.02
C CYS A 45 14.66 -11.09 -5.31
N VAL A 46 15.84 -11.63 -5.64
CA VAL A 46 16.40 -12.87 -5.04
C VAL A 46 16.44 -12.80 -3.52
N GLN A 47 16.80 -11.64 -2.96
CA GLN A 47 16.84 -11.41 -1.52
C GLN A 47 15.45 -11.51 -0.88
N CYS A 48 14.42 -10.96 -1.53
CA CYS A 48 13.03 -11.10 -1.10
C CYS A 48 12.50 -12.54 -1.28
N GLN A 49 12.92 -13.26 -2.32
CA GLN A 49 12.52 -14.66 -2.54
C GLN A 49 13.03 -15.60 -1.46
N LEU A 50 14.29 -15.41 -1.01
CA LEU A 50 14.89 -16.23 0.04
C LEU A 50 14.11 -16.17 1.36
N GLN A 51 13.47 -15.03 1.63
CA GLN A 51 12.69 -14.79 2.85
C GLN A 51 11.18 -15.00 2.66
N GLY A 52 10.69 -14.96 1.41
CA GLY A 52 9.27 -15.02 1.03
C GLY A 52 8.64 -16.42 0.95
N SER A 53 9.38 -17.48 1.31
CA SER A 53 8.85 -18.86 1.33
C SER A 53 7.72 -19.09 2.36
N ILE A 54 7.45 -18.08 3.21
CA ILE A 54 6.40 -18.11 4.24
C ILE A 54 5.49 -16.89 4.03
N SER A 55 4.39 -17.00 3.26
CA SER A 55 3.11 -16.29 3.50
C SER A 55 2.20 -16.27 2.26
N ARG A 56 1.68 -17.43 1.83
CA ARG A 56 0.48 -17.46 0.97
C ARG A 56 -0.80 -17.01 1.71
N ARG A 57 -0.74 -16.85 3.03
CA ARG A 57 -1.90 -16.43 3.87
C ARG A 57 -2.17 -14.92 3.87
N HIS A 58 -1.19 -14.07 3.54
CA HIS A 58 -1.39 -12.60 3.50
C HIS A 58 -1.77 -12.06 2.11
N GLU A 59 -1.78 -12.88 1.06
CA GLU A 59 -2.18 -12.42 -0.28
C GLU A 59 -3.65 -11.95 -0.30
N LEU A 60 -4.54 -12.61 0.46
CA LEU A 60 -5.96 -12.24 0.57
C LEU A 60 -6.19 -10.94 1.35
N SER A 61 -5.41 -10.69 2.41
CA SER A 61 -5.55 -9.46 3.20
C SER A 61 -5.02 -8.23 2.46
N LEU A 62 -3.98 -8.40 1.64
CA LEU A 62 -3.45 -7.33 0.79
C LEU A 62 -4.35 -6.99 -0.38
N SER A 63 -4.95 -7.97 -1.06
CA SER A 63 -5.90 -7.69 -2.15
C SER A 63 -7.15 -6.96 -1.64
N GLN A 64 -7.63 -7.34 -0.45
CA GLN A 64 -8.83 -6.76 0.16
C GLN A 64 -8.58 -5.35 0.72
N ILE A 65 -7.37 -5.07 1.20
CA ILE A 65 -6.94 -3.71 1.57
C ILE A 65 -6.71 -2.84 0.33
N LEU A 66 -6.27 -3.42 -0.80
CA LEU A 66 -6.05 -2.71 -2.06
C LEU A 66 -7.35 -2.25 -2.74
N GLU A 67 -8.44 -2.99 -2.53
CA GLU A 67 -9.76 -2.65 -3.08
C GLU A 67 -10.45 -1.50 -2.31
N ILE A 68 -10.05 -1.24 -1.07
CA ILE A 68 -10.28 0.06 -0.43
C ILE A 68 -9.28 1.02 -1.07
N GLU A 69 -9.68 1.61 -2.20
CA GLU A 69 -8.81 2.52 -2.94
C GLU A 69 -8.36 3.64 -1.99
N LEU A 70 -7.14 4.14 -2.13
CA LEU A 70 -6.72 5.37 -1.42
C LEU A 70 -7.74 6.50 -1.64
N PHE A 71 -8.46 6.47 -2.78
CA PHE A 71 -9.61 7.29 -3.07
C PHE A 71 -10.75 7.14 -2.09
N ASP A 72 -11.06 5.95 -1.56
CA ASP A 72 -12.10 5.78 -0.55
C ASP A 72 -11.72 6.41 0.78
N VAL A 73 -10.45 6.35 1.19
CA VAL A 73 -9.98 7.05 2.40
C VAL A 73 -10.05 8.56 2.22
N TRP A 74 -9.58 9.09 1.09
CA TRP A 74 -9.65 10.51 0.79
C TRP A 74 -11.10 10.99 0.59
N ARG A 75 -11.95 10.16 -0.03
CA ARG A 75 -13.39 10.42 -0.21
C ARG A 75 -14.11 10.43 1.13
N LEU A 76 -13.77 9.53 2.05
CA LEU A 76 -14.28 9.53 3.42
C LEU A 76 -13.84 10.79 4.18
N ILE A 77 -12.58 11.21 4.03
CA ILE A 77 -12.09 12.45 4.64
C ILE A 77 -12.79 13.68 4.04
N LEU A 78 -12.95 13.74 2.73
CA LEU A 78 -13.67 14.84 2.05
C LEU A 78 -15.15 14.87 2.43
N TRP A 79 -15.80 13.70 2.51
CA TRP A 79 -17.19 13.57 2.91
C TRP A 79 -17.39 13.98 4.36
N ALA A 80 -16.52 13.54 5.27
CA ALA A 80 -16.55 13.96 6.67
C ALA A 80 -16.37 15.47 6.81
N LEU A 81 -15.43 16.07 6.05
CA LEU A 81 -15.19 17.52 6.06
C LEU A 81 -16.39 18.30 5.49
N PHE A 82 -17.01 17.79 4.42
CA PHE A 82 -18.20 18.37 3.81
C PHE A 82 -19.41 18.32 4.74
N LEU A 83 -19.63 17.19 5.41
CA LEU A 83 -20.74 17.01 6.36
C LEU A 83 -20.54 17.87 7.62
N ALA A 84 -19.29 18.01 8.10
CA ALA A 84 -18.95 18.93 9.17
C ALA A 84 -19.23 20.40 8.79
N HIS A 85 -18.93 20.79 7.55
CA HIS A 85 -19.25 22.13 7.03
C HIS A 85 -20.76 22.39 6.94
N LEU A 86 -21.57 21.34 6.71
CA LEU A 86 -23.04 21.43 6.71
C LEU A 86 -23.66 21.32 8.11
N GLY A 87 -22.86 21.20 9.17
CA GLY A 87 -23.34 21.05 10.54
C GLY A 87 -24.04 19.73 10.83
N ILE A 88 -23.85 18.72 9.98
CA ILE A 88 -24.41 17.37 10.14
C ILE A 88 -23.40 16.56 10.96
N ASN A 89 -23.70 16.32 12.24
CA ASN A 89 -22.88 15.46 13.09
C ASN A 89 -22.99 14.00 12.59
N THR A 90 -21.90 13.45 12.06
CA THR A 90 -21.81 12.06 11.59
C THR A 90 -21.32 11.07 12.65
N PHE A 91 -21.35 11.46 13.93
CA PHE A 91 -21.14 10.50 15.01
C PHE A 91 -22.41 9.64 15.15
N LEU A 92 -22.30 8.38 14.72
CA LEU A 92 -23.13 7.27 15.19
C LEU A 92 -22.95 7.11 16.71
#